data_AF-A0A950B249-F1
#
_entry.id   AF-A0A950B249-F1
#
_cell.length_a   1.000
_cell.length_b   1.000
_cell.length_c   1.000
_cell.angle_alpha   90.00
_cell.angle_beta   90.00
_cell.angle_gamma   90.00
#
_symmetry.space_group_name_H-M   'P 1'
#
loop_
_entity.id
_entity.type
_entity.pdbx_description
1 polymer ?
#
loop_
_entity_poly.entity_id
_entity_poly.type
_entity_poly.pdbx_seq_one_letter_code
_entity_poly.pdbx_strand_id
1 'polypeptide(L)'
;MSLRLLFAPAEEPVRREAMDDATAPPPGLYYLGYFLKYRAHDIRLPLANASAPGSNKAESTVIVNRLLWITEHQLLGADYGMEILAPVARNSLQMSAYGLDLQDSGGADIYVSPLILGWHTPRWDVSAGAGMWLGQARSGSPVAPGSGYQSAVLSAGATYYLDESRTWTAAALFHYQRNGRTDHGWRFGDQIGAEWSAGKRWGLLQAGVVGYSRWQISRDTG
;
A
#
# COMPACT_ATOMS: atom_id res chain seq x y z
N MET A 1 -7.64 11.42 5.38
CA MET A 1 -6.47 12.34 5.35
C MET A 1 -5.24 11.49 5.66
N SER A 2 -4.30 11.37 4.72
CA SER A 2 -3.05 10.61 4.89
C SER A 2 -1.93 11.63 5.12
N LEU A 3 -1.20 11.49 6.21
CA LEU A 3 -0.01 12.30 6.50
C LEU A 3 1.20 11.38 6.33
N ARG A 4 2.09 11.72 5.38
CA ARG A 4 3.30 10.96 5.07
C ARG A 4 4.52 11.76 5.54
N LEU A 5 5.35 11.18 6.40
CA LEU A 5 6.60 11.78 6.90
C LEU A 5 7.78 11.00 6.31
N LEU A 6 8.70 11.69 5.65
CA LEU A 6 9.85 11.11 4.97
C LEU A 6 11.13 11.66 5.61
N PHE A 7 12.04 10.76 6.02
CA PHE A 7 13.38 11.11 6.48
C PHE A 7 14.40 10.45 5.53
N ALA A 8 15.23 11.26 4.88
CA ALA A 8 16.32 10.81 4.02
C ALA A 8 17.64 11.48 4.47
N PRO A 9 18.80 10.81 4.32
CA PRO A 9 20.08 11.44 4.58
C PRO A 9 20.28 12.66 3.68
N ALA A 10 20.86 13.71 4.26
CA ALA A 10 20.93 15.04 3.69
C ALA A 10 22.06 15.14 2.65
N GLU A 11 21.84 14.71 1.41
CA GLU A 11 22.72 15.09 0.29
C GLU A 11 22.09 15.03 -1.12
N GLU A 12 20.83 14.60 -1.28
CA GLU A 12 20.09 14.69 -2.55
C GLU A 12 18.66 15.21 -2.35
N PRO A 13 18.03 15.84 -3.38
CA PRO A 13 16.65 16.29 -3.28
C PRO A 13 15.73 15.08 -3.10
N VAL A 14 15.38 14.85 -1.84
CA VAL A 14 14.42 13.87 -1.32
C VAL A 14 13.21 13.78 -2.27
N ARG A 15 13.14 12.72 -3.09
CA ARG A 15 11.99 12.44 -3.95
C ARG A 15 10.81 11.99 -3.08
N ARG A 16 9.67 12.67 -3.23
CA ARG A 16 8.50 12.54 -2.36
C ARG A 16 7.41 11.76 -3.10
N GLU A 17 7.17 10.52 -2.69
CA GLU A 17 6.23 9.53 -3.27
C GLU A 17 4.74 9.91 -3.10
N ALA A 18 4.31 11.10 -3.53
CA ALA A 18 2.88 11.44 -3.48
C ALA A 18 2.15 11.10 -4.78
N MET A 19 2.84 11.25 -5.92
CA MET A 19 2.24 11.16 -7.25
C MET A 19 3.20 10.58 -8.31
N ASP A 20 4.32 10.04 -7.85
CA ASP A 20 5.34 9.39 -8.67
C ASP A 20 5.55 7.96 -8.13
N ASP A 21 4.46 7.28 -7.77
CA ASP A 21 4.45 6.04 -6.98
C ASP A 21 5.21 4.87 -7.65
N ALA A 22 5.47 4.96 -8.96
CA ALA A 22 6.24 3.98 -9.70
C ALA A 22 7.72 4.38 -9.92
N THR A 23 8.19 5.45 -9.29
CA THR A 23 9.57 5.96 -9.47
C THR A 23 10.44 5.55 -8.29
N ALA A 24 11.49 4.77 -8.55
CA ALA A 24 12.48 4.45 -7.53
C ALA A 24 13.34 5.69 -7.19
N PRO A 25 13.72 5.89 -5.92
CA PRO A 25 14.68 6.91 -5.56
C PRO A 25 16.11 6.47 -5.95
N PRO A 26 17.07 7.40 -5.98
CA PRO A 26 18.49 7.08 -6.19
C PRO A 26 19.05 6.11 -5.14
N PRO A 27 20.22 5.48 -5.37
CA PRO A 27 20.86 4.60 -4.41
C PRO A 27 20.98 5.20 -3.01
N GLY A 28 20.61 4.42 -1.99
CA GLY A 28 20.58 4.88 -0.61
C GLY A 28 19.63 4.10 0.28
N LEU A 29 19.72 4.37 1.59
CA LEU A 29 18.81 3.81 2.60
C LEU A 29 17.80 4.89 3.02
N TYR A 30 16.52 4.55 2.90
CA TYR A 30 15.40 5.46 3.13
C TYR A 30 14.47 4.89 4.19
N TYR A 31 14.02 5.76 5.09
CA TYR A 31 12.96 5.44 6.04
C TYR A 31 11.72 6.29 5.77
N LEU A 32 10.58 5.63 5.63
CA LEU A 32 9.29 6.25 5.36
C LEU A 32 8.29 5.85 6.45
N GLY A 33 7.69 6.86 7.09
CA GLY A 33 6.65 6.69 8.09
C GLY A 33 5.31 7.20 7.54
N TYR A 34 4.32 6.31 7.43
CA TYR A 34 2.98 6.66 6.97
C TYR A 34 2.00 6.62 8.13
N PHE A 35 1.23 7.69 8.32
CA PHE A 35 0.10 7.71 9.26
C PHE A 35 -1.21 7.77 8.47
N LEU A 36 -2.00 6.70 8.58
CA LEU A 36 -3.29 6.56 7.92
C LEU A 36 -4.40 6.50 8.95
N LYS A 37 -5.42 7.34 8.77
CA LYS A 37 -6.65 7.30 9.57
C LYS A 37 -7.85 7.24 8.65
N TYR A 38 -8.64 6.18 8.84
CA TYR A 38 -9.89 5.93 8.13
C TYR A 38 -11.05 5.85 9.12
N ARG A 39 -12.20 6.38 8.70
CA ARG A 39 -13.45 6.34 9.44
C ARG A 39 -14.59 6.16 8.46
N ALA A 40 -15.50 5.25 8.76
CA ALA A 40 -16.75 5.03 8.03
C ALA A 40 -17.93 4.97 9.00
N HIS A 41 -19.07 5.50 8.56
CA HIS A 41 -20.34 5.45 9.28
C HIS A 41 -21.40 4.58 8.58
N ASP A 42 -21.20 4.33 7.28
CA ASP A 42 -22.04 3.46 6.48
C ASP A 42 -21.33 2.13 6.21
N ILE A 43 -21.93 1.04 6.68
CA ILE A 43 -21.43 -0.33 6.47
C ILE A 43 -22.44 -1.07 5.60
N ARG A 44 -22.02 -1.56 4.44
CA ARG A 44 -22.92 -2.32 3.56
C ARG A 44 -22.95 -3.79 3.96
N LEU A 45 -24.16 -4.36 4.00
CA LEU A 45 -24.36 -5.78 4.24
C LEU A 45 -24.16 -6.56 2.91
N PRO A 46 -23.28 -7.59 2.87
CA PRO A 46 -22.92 -8.29 1.64
C PRO A 46 -24.09 -8.90 0.86
N LEU A 47 -25.18 -9.26 1.56
CA LEU A 47 -26.32 -9.98 0.99
C LEU A 47 -27.55 -9.10 0.72
N ALA A 48 -27.66 -7.94 1.37
CA ALA A 48 -28.89 -7.13 1.34
C ALA A 48 -28.83 -5.93 0.37
N ASN A 49 -27.65 -5.66 -0.23
CA ASN A 49 -27.34 -4.43 -0.96
C ASN A 49 -27.85 -3.16 -0.23
N ALA A 50 -27.85 -3.22 1.10
CA ALA A 50 -28.39 -2.20 1.99
C ALA A 50 -27.35 -1.87 3.07
N SER A 51 -27.40 -0.65 3.59
CA SER A 51 -26.62 -0.28 4.76
C SER A 51 -27.11 -1.05 5.99
N ALA A 52 -26.18 -1.43 6.86
CA ALA A 52 -26.49 -1.95 8.16
C ALA A 52 -27.40 -0.96 8.90
N PRO A 53 -28.49 -1.41 9.53
CA PRO A 53 -29.39 -0.53 10.25
C PRO A 53 -28.69 0.08 11.49
N GLY A 54 -29.25 1.18 12.00
CA GLY A 54 -28.76 1.85 13.21
C GLY A 54 -27.49 2.69 13.02
N SER A 55 -26.90 3.11 14.14
CA SER A 55 -25.63 3.85 14.14
C SER A 55 -24.48 2.85 14.03
N ASN A 56 -23.73 2.93 12.94
CA ASN A 56 -22.56 2.11 12.68
C ASN A 56 -21.31 2.99 12.62
N LYS A 57 -20.18 2.44 13.06
CA LYS A 57 -18.91 3.14 13.05
C LYS A 57 -17.76 2.16 12.90
N ALA A 58 -17.01 2.28 11.83
CA ALA A 58 -15.73 1.61 11.65
C ALA A 58 -14.61 2.64 11.67
N GLU A 59 -13.57 2.40 12.47
CA GLU A 59 -12.36 3.22 12.48
C GLU A 59 -11.13 2.33 12.32
N SER A 60 -10.16 2.82 11.56
CA SER A 60 -8.85 2.21 11.44
C SER A 60 -7.79 3.30 11.52
N THR A 61 -6.82 3.12 12.40
CA THR A 61 -5.62 3.96 12.50
C THR A 61 -4.41 3.06 12.30
N VAL A 62 -3.59 3.37 11.30
CA VAL A 62 -2.44 2.56 10.91
C VAL A 62 -1.20 3.44 10.83
N ILE A 63 -0.12 2.98 11.45
CA ILE A 63 1.23 3.49 11.24
C ILE A 63 1.97 2.45 10.43
N VAL A 64 2.52 2.84 9.28
CA VAL A 64 3.35 1.95 8.45
C VAL A 64 4.79 2.45 8.53
N ASN A 65 5.68 1.58 9.03
CA ASN A 65 7.11 1.81 8.99
C ASN A 65 7.67 1.10 7.76
N ARG A 66 8.27 1.83 6.84
CA ARG A 66 8.90 1.28 5.63
C ARG A 66 10.37 1.61 5.64
N LEU A 67 11.20 0.59 5.48
CA LEU A 67 12.63 0.73 5.22
C LEU A 67 12.89 0.26 3.80
N LEU A 68 13.37 1.16 2.95
CA LEU A 68 13.69 0.93 1.54
C LEU A 68 15.18 1.11 1.36
N TRP A 69 15.83 0.13 0.75
CA TRP A 69 17.23 0.20 0.36
C TRP A 69 17.36 0.04 -1.15
N ILE A 70 17.81 1.09 -1.83
CA ILE A 70 18.24 1.01 -3.22
C ILE A 70 19.76 0.83 -3.21
N THR A 71 20.24 -0.23 -3.83
CA THR A 71 21.66 -0.55 -3.88
C THR A 71 22.39 0.30 -4.91
N GLU A 72 23.71 0.35 -4.84
CA GLU A 72 24.55 0.94 -5.90
C GLU A 72 24.66 0.05 -7.14
N HIS A 73 24.14 -1.18 -7.06
CA HIS A 73 24.19 -2.15 -8.15
C HIS A 73 22.94 -2.05 -9.03
N GLN A 74 23.15 -2.25 -10.33
CA GLN A 74 22.06 -2.40 -11.27
C GLN A 74 21.83 -3.86 -11.60
N LEU A 75 20.55 -4.22 -11.74
CA LEU A 75 20.12 -5.53 -12.21
C LEU A 75 19.26 -5.32 -13.45
N LEU A 76 19.64 -5.94 -14.57
CA LEU A 76 18.92 -5.79 -15.86
C LEU A 76 18.80 -4.32 -16.33
N GLY A 77 19.82 -3.50 -16.03
CA GLY A 77 19.81 -2.06 -16.35
C GLY A 77 18.82 -1.22 -15.53
N ALA A 78 18.23 -1.81 -14.48
CA ALA A 78 17.41 -1.13 -13.49
C ALA A 78 18.18 -0.98 -12.19
N ASP A 79 17.85 0.07 -11.44
CA ASP A 79 18.31 0.23 -10.07
C ASP A 79 17.65 -0.87 -9.21
N TYR A 80 18.49 -1.63 -8.51
CA TYR A 80 18.06 -2.76 -7.71
C TYR A 80 17.88 -2.35 -6.25
N GLY A 81 16.73 -2.69 -5.68
CA GLY A 81 16.44 -2.41 -4.29
C GLY A 81 15.60 -3.47 -3.60
N MET A 82 15.42 -3.27 -2.31
CA MET A 82 14.64 -4.12 -1.44
C MET A 82 13.98 -3.31 -0.33
N GLU A 83 12.88 -3.81 0.21
CA GLU A 83 12.18 -3.13 1.29
C GLU A 83 11.55 -4.09 2.30
N ILE A 84 11.29 -3.53 3.48
CA ILE A 84 10.48 -4.13 4.52
C ILE A 84 9.46 -3.11 5.02
N LEU A 85 8.21 -3.55 5.17
CA LEU A 85 7.14 -2.77 5.79
C LEU A 85 6.68 -3.48 7.07
N ALA A 86 6.62 -2.73 8.16
CA ALA A 86 6.15 -3.17 9.47
C ALA A 86 5.00 -2.26 9.94
N PRO A 87 3.74 -2.61 9.61
CA PRO A 87 2.57 -1.84 10.02
C PRO A 87 2.13 -2.17 11.44
N VAL A 88 1.61 -1.16 12.12
CA VAL A 88 0.91 -1.28 13.40
C VAL A 88 -0.46 -0.65 13.23
N ALA A 89 -1.51 -1.40 13.56
CA ALA A 89 -2.88 -0.96 13.36
C ALA A 89 -3.68 -0.98 14.66
N ARG A 90 -4.66 -0.09 14.76
CA ARG A 90 -5.74 -0.09 15.74
C ARG A 90 -7.06 0.05 14.99
N ASN A 91 -7.89 -0.97 15.09
CA ASN A 91 -9.18 -1.04 14.41
C ASN A 91 -10.30 -1.14 15.44
N SER A 92 -11.44 -0.53 15.13
CA SER A 92 -12.65 -0.67 15.92
C SER A 92 -13.88 -0.71 15.02
N LEU A 93 -14.84 -1.54 15.38
CA LEU A 93 -16.10 -1.72 14.68
C LEU A 93 -17.24 -1.70 15.69
N GLN A 94 -18.15 -0.74 15.53
CA GLN A 94 -19.35 -0.59 16.31
C GLN A 94 -20.56 -0.75 15.39
N MET A 95 -21.44 -1.69 15.71
CA MET A 95 -22.70 -1.87 15.01
C MET A 95 -23.83 -2.00 16.03
N SER A 96 -24.47 -0.87 16.33
CA SER A 96 -25.47 -0.78 17.41
C SER A 96 -26.67 -1.72 17.22
N ALA A 97 -27.15 -1.89 15.99
CA ALA A 97 -28.27 -2.77 15.68
C ALA A 97 -27.98 -4.26 15.93
N TYR A 98 -26.70 -4.65 16.02
CA TYR A 98 -26.26 -6.03 16.28
C TYR A 98 -25.59 -6.19 17.65
N GLY A 99 -25.56 -5.13 18.48
CA GLY A 99 -24.87 -5.15 19.76
C GLY A 99 -23.36 -5.41 19.67
N LEU A 100 -22.74 -5.13 18.51
CA LEU A 100 -21.31 -5.35 18.30
C LEU A 100 -20.52 -4.10 18.68
N ASP A 101 -19.55 -4.27 19.56
CA ASP A 101 -18.49 -3.31 19.85
C ASP A 101 -17.18 -4.08 19.93
N LEU A 102 -16.44 -4.08 18.82
CA LEU A 102 -15.20 -4.82 18.66
C LEU A 102 -14.05 -3.84 18.51
N GLN A 103 -12.94 -4.18 19.16
CA GLN A 103 -11.71 -3.42 19.05
C GLN A 103 -10.50 -4.35 19.12
N ASP A 104 -9.50 -4.07 18.29
CA ASP A 104 -8.20 -4.73 18.39
C ASP A 104 -7.08 -3.77 17.95
N SER A 105 -5.86 -4.06 18.42
CA SER A 105 -4.66 -3.34 18.02
C SER A 105 -3.42 -4.21 18.11
N GLY A 106 -2.42 -3.93 17.29
CA GLY A 106 -1.14 -4.62 17.33
C GLY A 106 -0.38 -4.51 16.02
N GLY A 107 0.71 -5.28 15.92
CA GLY A 107 1.44 -5.45 14.67
C GLY A 107 0.56 -6.17 13.64
N ALA A 108 0.53 -5.63 12.43
CA ALA A 108 -0.02 -6.29 11.26
C ALA A 108 1.02 -7.23 10.63
N ASP A 109 0.66 -7.86 9.51
CA ASP A 109 1.59 -8.72 8.79
C ASP A 109 2.78 -7.88 8.31
N ILE A 110 3.99 -8.44 8.40
CA ILE A 110 5.19 -7.78 7.87
C ILE A 110 5.26 -8.11 6.40
N TYR A 111 5.55 -7.11 5.59
CA TYR A 111 5.84 -7.30 4.17
C TYR A 111 7.33 -7.19 3.92
N VAL A 112 7.86 -8.12 3.13
CA VAL A 112 9.24 -8.09 2.65
C VAL A 112 9.23 -8.18 1.14
N SER A 113 9.95 -7.28 0.48
CA SER A 113 10.15 -7.31 -0.97
C SER A 113 11.64 -7.31 -1.25
N PRO A 114 12.23 -8.50 -1.51
CA PRO A 114 13.65 -8.59 -1.83
C PRO A 114 13.99 -8.05 -3.22
N LEU A 115 12.99 -7.75 -4.04
CA LEU A 115 13.20 -7.31 -5.42
C LEU A 115 12.34 -6.09 -5.73
N ILE A 116 13.02 -4.97 -5.97
CA ILE A 116 12.51 -3.76 -6.61
C ILE A 116 13.47 -3.44 -7.74
N LEU A 117 12.92 -3.17 -8.91
CA LEU A 117 13.65 -2.76 -10.10
C LEU A 117 13.06 -1.43 -10.58
N GLY A 118 13.91 -0.42 -10.76
CA GLY A 118 13.54 0.89 -11.30
C GLY A 118 14.32 1.21 -12.56
N TRP A 119 13.65 1.39 -13.69
CA TRP A 119 14.25 1.89 -14.93
C TRP A 119 13.92 3.37 -15.09
N HIS A 120 14.95 4.16 -15.37
CA HIS A 120 14.83 5.60 -15.52
C HIS A 120 15.20 6.04 -16.94
N THR A 121 14.31 6.81 -17.57
CA THR A 121 14.55 7.42 -18.89
C THR A 121 14.28 8.93 -18.81
N PRO A 122 14.54 9.71 -19.89
CA PRO A 122 14.22 11.13 -19.89
C PRO A 122 12.74 11.46 -19.63
N ARG A 123 11.81 10.57 -20.01
CA ARG A 123 10.36 10.83 -20.02
C ARG A 123 9.53 9.81 -19.23
N TRP A 124 10.11 8.67 -18.90
CA TRP A 124 9.45 7.59 -18.19
C TRP A 124 10.32 7.08 -17.07
N ASP A 125 9.71 6.82 -15.93
CA ASP A 125 10.24 5.91 -14.92
C ASP A 125 9.32 4.69 -14.87
N VAL A 126 9.89 3.50 -14.86
CA VAL A 126 9.15 2.23 -14.83
C VAL A 126 9.65 1.44 -13.62
N SER A 127 8.74 0.83 -12.87
CA SER A 127 9.12 -0.06 -11.77
C SER A 127 8.47 -1.41 -11.87
N ALA A 128 9.17 -2.41 -11.34
CA ALA A 128 8.65 -3.73 -11.08
C ALA A 128 9.14 -4.20 -9.71
N GLY A 129 8.32 -4.96 -8.99
CA GLY A 129 8.68 -5.47 -7.67
C GLY A 129 8.00 -6.78 -7.34
N ALA A 130 8.63 -7.54 -6.45
CA ALA A 130 8.10 -8.80 -5.96
C ALA A 130 8.38 -8.94 -4.47
N GLY A 131 7.34 -9.26 -3.72
CA GLY A 131 7.42 -9.41 -2.28
C GLY A 131 6.35 -10.31 -1.70
N MET A 132 6.30 -10.36 -0.37
CA MET A 132 5.43 -11.25 0.36
C MET A 132 5.05 -10.69 1.73
N TRP A 133 3.78 -10.80 2.08
CA TRP A 133 3.30 -10.68 3.46
C TRP A 133 3.57 -11.99 4.20
N LEU A 134 4.16 -11.91 5.40
CA LEU A 134 4.63 -13.09 6.14
C LEU A 134 3.55 -13.80 6.95
N GLY A 135 2.38 -13.19 7.14
CA GLY A 135 1.22 -13.83 7.77
C GLY A 135 1.33 -14.03 9.28
N GLN A 136 2.26 -13.35 9.96
CA GLN A 136 2.54 -13.55 11.39
C GLN A 136 1.59 -12.78 12.33
N ALA A 137 0.70 -11.94 11.78
CA ALA A 137 -0.23 -11.17 12.59
C ALA A 137 -1.31 -12.06 13.22
N ARG A 138 -1.82 -11.61 14.36
CA ARG A 138 -3.03 -12.19 14.94
C ARG A 138 -4.20 -11.98 13.98
N SER A 139 -4.94 -13.05 13.74
CA SER A 139 -6.14 -13.08 12.89
C SER A 139 -7.33 -13.70 13.63
N GLY A 140 -8.47 -13.88 12.97
CA GLY A 140 -9.66 -14.50 13.54
C GLY A 140 -10.68 -13.53 14.16
N SER A 141 -10.44 -12.22 14.06
CA SER A 141 -11.41 -11.18 14.40
C SER A 141 -11.69 -10.27 13.19
N PRO A 142 -12.93 -9.79 12.98
CA PRO A 142 -13.23 -8.81 11.93
C PRO A 142 -12.44 -7.49 12.04
N VAL A 143 -11.91 -7.20 13.23
CA VAL A 143 -11.09 -6.01 13.50
C VAL A 143 -9.60 -6.35 13.71
N ALA A 144 -9.18 -7.58 13.41
CA ALA A 144 -7.79 -7.98 13.54
C ALA A 144 -6.85 -7.01 12.78
N PRO A 145 -5.66 -6.70 13.33
CA PRO A 145 -4.73 -5.76 12.71
C PRO A 145 -4.08 -6.30 11.43
N GLY A 146 -4.08 -7.62 11.22
CA GLY A 146 -3.58 -8.27 10.02
C GLY A 146 -4.43 -9.46 9.59
N SER A 147 -4.04 -10.06 8.47
CA SER A 147 -4.73 -11.18 7.83
C SER A 147 -4.30 -12.52 8.42
N GLY A 148 -3.06 -12.63 8.91
CA GLY A 148 -2.54 -13.85 9.53
C GLY A 148 -2.36 -15.01 8.56
N TYR A 149 -2.12 -14.70 7.28
CA TYR A 149 -1.74 -15.68 6.27
C TYR A 149 -0.76 -15.05 5.27
N GLN A 150 0.10 -15.88 4.69
CA GLN A 150 1.10 -15.41 3.73
C GLN A 150 0.44 -14.97 2.43
N SER A 151 0.93 -13.90 1.81
CA SER A 151 0.44 -13.45 0.50
C SER A 151 1.57 -12.96 -0.37
N ALA A 152 1.75 -13.56 -1.54
CA ALA A 152 2.74 -13.10 -2.52
C ALA A 152 2.18 -11.90 -3.29
N VAL A 153 3.02 -10.89 -3.53
CA VAL A 153 2.65 -9.67 -4.24
C VAL A 153 3.62 -9.45 -5.39
N LEU A 154 3.08 -9.20 -6.58
CA LEU A 154 3.81 -8.72 -7.74
C LEU A 154 3.32 -7.31 -8.05
N SER A 155 4.25 -6.39 -8.27
CA SER A 155 3.95 -4.99 -8.52
C SER A 155 4.60 -4.54 -9.82
N ALA A 156 3.91 -3.71 -10.59
CA ALA A 156 4.49 -3.08 -11.78
C ALA A 156 3.79 -1.75 -12.06
N GLY A 157 4.56 -0.73 -12.44
CA GLY A 157 4.02 0.60 -12.68
C GLY A 157 4.90 1.45 -13.58
N ALA A 158 4.36 2.59 -13.97
CA ALA A 158 5.08 3.60 -14.72
C ALA A 158 4.67 5.00 -14.29
N THR A 159 5.63 5.91 -14.31
CA THR A 159 5.44 7.36 -14.17
C THR A 159 5.87 8.02 -15.47
N TYR A 160 4.96 8.77 -16.08
CA TYR A 160 5.22 9.59 -17.25
C TYR A 160 5.39 11.05 -16.86
N TYR A 161 6.48 11.67 -17.33
CA TYR A 161 6.70 13.10 -17.24
C TYR A 161 6.12 13.76 -18.49
N LEU A 162 5.22 14.73 -18.35
CA LEU A 162 4.55 15.37 -19.50
C LEU A 162 5.34 16.54 -20.07
N ASP A 163 6.29 17.10 -19.34
CA ASP A 163 7.15 18.22 -19.71
C ASP A 163 8.63 17.89 -19.49
N GLU A 164 9.53 18.56 -20.21
CA GLU A 164 10.98 18.32 -20.12
C GLU A 164 11.52 18.63 -18.71
N SER A 165 10.93 19.63 -18.06
CA SER A 165 11.22 19.98 -16.67
C SER A 165 10.65 19.01 -15.64
N ARG A 166 9.97 17.93 -16.06
CA ARG A 166 9.39 16.90 -15.19
C ARG A 166 8.49 17.46 -14.07
N THR A 167 7.82 18.57 -14.33
CA THR A 167 6.91 19.21 -13.38
C THR A 167 5.53 18.60 -13.44
N TRP A 168 5.09 18.10 -14.58
CA TRP A 168 3.82 17.41 -14.74
C TRP A 168 4.04 15.90 -14.78
N THR A 169 3.37 15.19 -13.90
CA THR A 169 3.46 13.73 -13.80
C THR A 169 2.10 13.07 -13.93
N ALA A 170 2.10 11.89 -14.55
CA ALA A 170 1.00 10.95 -14.50
C ALA A 170 1.59 9.57 -14.20
N ALA A 171 1.11 8.90 -13.15
CA ALA A 171 1.61 7.61 -12.73
C ALA A 171 0.48 6.60 -12.59
N ALA A 172 0.83 5.33 -12.81
CA ALA A 172 -0.02 4.19 -12.51
C ALA A 172 0.83 3.05 -11.96
N LEU A 173 0.34 2.38 -10.92
CA LEU A 173 0.97 1.26 -10.25
C LEU A 173 -0.06 0.16 -10.02
N PHE A 174 0.29 -1.06 -10.41
CA PHE A 174 -0.57 -2.23 -10.28
C PHE A 174 0.06 -3.22 -9.30
N HIS A 175 -0.79 -3.85 -8.49
CA HIS A 175 -0.42 -4.91 -7.56
C HIS A 175 -1.28 -6.12 -7.81
N TYR A 176 -0.68 -7.26 -8.15
CA TYR A 176 -1.34 -8.55 -8.10
C TYR A 176 -0.95 -9.24 -6.80
N GLN A 177 -1.94 -9.66 -6.02
CA GLN A 177 -1.76 -10.34 -4.75
C GLN A 177 -2.37 -11.74 -4.79
N ARG A 178 -1.52 -12.74 -4.56
CA ARG A 178 -1.91 -14.14 -4.44
C ARG A 178 -1.95 -14.53 -2.96
N ASN A 179 -3.15 -14.76 -2.46
CA ASN A 179 -3.36 -15.06 -1.04
C ASN A 179 -3.02 -16.51 -0.71
N GLY A 180 -2.42 -16.75 0.46
CA GLY A 180 -2.16 -18.07 1.02
C GLY A 180 -3.39 -18.68 1.67
N ARG A 181 -3.21 -19.85 2.29
CA ARG A 181 -4.24 -20.46 3.13
C ARG A 181 -4.15 -19.91 4.54
N THR A 182 -5.31 -19.70 5.15
CA THR A 182 -5.46 -19.51 6.60
C THR A 182 -5.21 -20.82 7.32
N ASP A 183 -4.97 -20.74 8.63
CA ASP A 183 -4.79 -21.92 9.50
C ASP A 183 -5.99 -22.87 9.49
N HIS A 184 -7.18 -22.38 9.13
CA HIS A 184 -8.43 -23.14 9.11
C HIS A 184 -8.73 -23.72 7.70
N GLY A 185 -7.76 -23.68 6.79
CA GLY A 185 -7.84 -24.29 5.46
C GLY A 185 -8.49 -23.41 4.37
N TRP A 186 -9.14 -22.31 4.76
CA TRP A 186 -9.74 -21.35 3.82
C TRP A 186 -8.68 -20.50 3.11
N ARG A 187 -8.88 -20.23 1.83
CA ARG A 187 -8.06 -19.31 1.02
C ARG A 187 -8.97 -18.27 0.39
N PHE A 188 -8.68 -17.00 0.68
CA PHE A 188 -9.31 -15.88 0.02
C PHE A 188 -8.87 -15.79 -1.45
N GLY A 189 -9.77 -15.32 -2.32
CA GLY A 189 -9.48 -15.08 -3.72
C GLY A 189 -8.32 -14.11 -3.91
N ASP A 190 -7.64 -14.25 -5.03
CA ASP A 190 -6.55 -13.38 -5.45
C ASP A 190 -7.10 -11.98 -5.77
N GLN A 191 -6.26 -10.96 -5.60
CA GLN A 191 -6.66 -9.56 -5.72
C GLN A 191 -5.78 -8.82 -6.71
N ILE A 192 -6.37 -7.84 -7.39
CA ILE A 192 -5.65 -6.82 -8.14
C ILE A 192 -5.95 -5.46 -7.51
N GLY A 193 -4.91 -4.69 -7.23
CA GLY A 193 -4.97 -3.28 -6.90
C GLY A 193 -4.41 -2.45 -8.06
N ALA A 194 -5.00 -1.29 -8.28
CA ALA A 194 -4.46 -0.27 -9.18
C ALA A 194 -4.48 1.07 -8.45
N GLU A 195 -3.36 1.76 -8.45
CA GLU A 195 -3.17 3.12 -7.96
C GLU A 195 -2.78 4.00 -9.14
N TRP A 196 -3.33 5.21 -9.19
CA TRP A 196 -3.02 6.16 -10.24
C TRP A 196 -3.00 7.56 -9.69
N SER A 197 -2.20 8.41 -10.32
CA SER A 197 -2.07 9.80 -9.92
C SER A 197 -1.72 10.68 -11.11
N ALA A 198 -2.11 11.95 -11.02
CA ALA A 198 -1.74 12.95 -12.01
C ALA A 198 -1.67 14.34 -11.36
N GLY A 199 -0.67 15.13 -11.73
CA GLY A 199 -0.66 16.55 -11.40
C GLY A 199 0.73 17.18 -11.52
N LYS A 200 0.98 18.20 -10.69
CA LYS A 200 2.06 19.16 -10.93
C LYS A 200 2.92 19.42 -9.70
N ARG A 201 4.22 19.57 -9.94
CA ARG A 201 5.26 19.95 -8.98
C ARG A 201 5.72 21.39 -9.19
N TRP A 202 5.91 22.11 -8.09
CA TRP A 202 6.51 23.44 -7.99
C TRP A 202 7.64 23.40 -6.95
N GLY A 203 8.84 23.06 -7.40
CA GLY A 203 9.98 22.85 -6.49
C GLY A 203 9.68 21.75 -5.48
N LEU A 204 9.60 22.13 -4.19
CA LEU A 204 9.32 21.20 -3.08
C LEU A 204 7.84 20.87 -2.88
N LEU A 205 6.93 21.61 -3.53
CA LEU A 205 5.48 21.42 -3.41
C LEU A 205 4.97 20.61 -4.59
N GLN A 206 3.99 19.75 -4.35
CA GLN A 206 3.30 19.01 -5.40
C GLN A 206 1.81 18.96 -5.09
N ALA A 207 0.97 19.11 -6.10
CA ALA A 207 -0.48 18.95 -5.98
C ALA A 207 -1.05 18.24 -7.20
N GLY A 208 -2.10 17.45 -6.98
CA GLY A 208 -2.76 16.72 -8.03
C GLY A 208 -3.86 15.83 -7.49
N VAL A 209 -4.26 14.89 -8.33
CA VAL A 209 -5.32 13.94 -8.05
C VAL A 209 -4.69 12.56 -7.91
N VAL A 210 -5.18 11.80 -6.94
CA VAL A 210 -4.77 10.42 -6.71
C VAL A 210 -6.03 9.56 -6.59
N GLY A 211 -5.96 8.35 -7.12
CA GLY A 211 -7.04 7.38 -7.05
C GLY A 211 -6.49 5.98 -6.84
N TYR A 212 -7.31 5.13 -6.25
CA TYR A 212 -7.00 3.72 -6.07
C TYR A 212 -8.24 2.88 -6.33
N SER A 213 -8.04 1.64 -6.72
CA SER A 213 -9.09 0.67 -6.94
C SER A 213 -8.58 -0.72 -6.63
N ARG A 214 -9.45 -1.58 -6.11
CA ARG A 214 -9.10 -2.96 -5.75
C ARG A 214 -10.24 -3.89 -6.15
N TRP A 215 -9.87 -5.03 -6.73
CA TRP A 215 -10.79 -6.05 -7.18
C TRP A 215 -10.32 -7.42 -6.72
N GLN A 216 -11.26 -8.24 -6.26
CA GLN A 216 -11.03 -9.67 -6.10
C GLN A 216 -11.36 -10.37 -7.43
N ILE A 217 -10.39 -11.12 -7.96
CA ILE A 217 -10.45 -11.66 -9.32
C ILE A 217 -10.59 -13.19 -9.37
N SER A 218 -10.46 -13.86 -8.23
CA SER A 218 -10.76 -15.29 -8.12
C SER A 218 -11.70 -15.58 -6.95
N ARG A 219 -12.33 -16.75 -7.00
CA ARG A 219 -13.23 -17.21 -5.94
C ARG A 219 -12.44 -17.63 -4.72
N ASP A 220 -13.05 -17.44 -3.56
CA ASP A 220 -12.56 -18.05 -2.33
C ASP A 220 -12.68 -19.58 -2.42
N THR A 221 -11.76 -20.30 -1.77
CA THR A 221 -11.70 -21.76 -1.80
C THR A 221 -11.38 -22.32 -0.43
N GLY A 222 -12.07 -23.38 -0.01
CA GLY A 222 -11.86 -24.07 1.26
C GLY A 222 -13.08 -24.86 1.66
#